data_AF-A0A0E4HB63-F1
#
_entry.id   AF-A0A0E4HB63-F1
#
_cell.length_a   1.000
_cell.length_b   1.000
_cell.length_c   1.000
_cell.angle_alpha   90.00
_cell.angle_beta   90.00
_cell.angle_gamma   90.00
#
_symmetry.space_group_name_H-M   'P 1'
#
loop_
_entity.id
_entity.type
_entity.pdbx_description
1 polymer ?
#
loop_
_entity_poly.entity_id
_entity_poly.type
_entity_poly.pdbx_seq_one_letter_code
_entity_poly.pdbx_strand_id
1 'polypeptide(L)'
;MNRRKLQLFCLMAAGMLQIAGCETQSDAQPDPVLQIQAEKSNQDKASAENRGTGRDYIFQNSDKTLLTEDNLSNIDSRMLELARNEIFARHGQVFKRPDLKDYFAGKRWYTADADYNGSLTDTESRNLKLIQKHEKLMSANKLEKLWDVDDHVLGYPQGDESIRLPAANVDLNGDGTVEHIQMNLIQHNEVSDEWNLSVNDTELTIELSDSYSTSYFKIVDSDINDPYFEIALEDSNESAQFTTEYYYYNGHNLIHMGTLDGLTANALSLDGKGTVTSSRQAIDFQCWFYLETFKLDGNHMWKASPAEFYPMEPPTPWVAKVRFPIYKTSGQHDILKWVEPGDSVYFQGGDTEGNGKIKTEEGTTGWIQVKDGHLAGTDTDIYDCFEGLLLYG
;
A
#
# COMPACT_ATOMS: atom_id res chain seq x y z
N MET A 1 -36.76 30.62 11.88
CA MET A 1 -37.45 30.80 13.19
C MET A 1 -38.73 29.96 13.17
N ASN A 2 -39.02 29.22 14.26
CA ASN A 2 -40.08 28.18 14.50
C ASN A 2 -39.84 26.80 13.83
N ARG A 3 -39.46 25.69 14.49
CA ARG A 3 -39.80 24.96 15.75
C ARG A 3 -41.18 24.28 15.80
N ARG A 4 -41.18 22.93 15.87
CA ARG A 4 -41.89 21.98 16.77
C ARG A 4 -41.83 20.56 16.15
N LYS A 5 -40.97 19.61 16.56
CA LYS A 5 -40.95 18.72 17.74
C LYS A 5 -42.31 18.09 18.14
N LEU A 6 -42.41 16.77 18.04
CA LEU A 6 -42.91 15.91 19.11
C LEU A 6 -42.37 14.46 18.98
N GLN A 7 -41.68 14.00 20.02
CA GLN A 7 -41.36 12.58 20.30
C GLN A 7 -42.45 12.01 21.19
N LEU A 8 -42.72 10.70 21.11
CA LEU A 8 -43.38 9.97 22.19
C LEU A 8 -42.76 8.57 22.33
N PHE A 9 -42.25 8.29 23.52
CA PHE A 9 -41.82 6.99 24.04
C PHE A 9 -42.83 6.59 25.12
N CYS A 10 -43.21 5.31 25.21
CA CYS A 10 -43.65 4.66 26.46
C CYS A 10 -43.52 3.13 26.35
N LEU A 11 -43.17 2.53 27.47
CA LEU A 11 -42.61 1.19 27.70
C LEU A 11 -43.53 0.46 28.71
N MET A 12 -43.39 -0.88 28.82
CA MET A 12 -43.77 -1.78 29.95
C MET A 12 -45.23 -2.32 29.91
N ALA A 13 -45.57 -3.58 30.27
CA ALA A 13 -44.86 -4.69 30.91
C ALA A 13 -45.56 -6.07 30.70
N ALA A 14 -44.74 -7.11 30.88
CA ALA A 14 -44.88 -8.54 31.19
C ALA A 14 -46.22 -9.21 31.61
N GLY A 15 -46.30 -10.50 31.25
CA GLY A 15 -46.59 -11.60 32.19
C GLY A 15 -47.49 -12.73 31.69
N MET A 16 -46.99 -13.97 31.62
CA MET A 16 -47.50 -15.14 32.39
C MET A 16 -46.78 -16.46 32.04
N LEU A 17 -46.67 -17.30 33.06
CA LEU A 17 -45.91 -18.55 33.20
C LEU A 17 -46.90 -19.64 33.71
N GLN A 18 -46.98 -20.83 33.10
CA GLN A 18 -47.48 -22.11 33.67
C GLN A 18 -46.89 -23.27 32.82
N ILE A 19 -46.03 -24.17 33.30
CA ILE A 19 -46.10 -25.34 34.23
C ILE A 19 -46.71 -26.63 33.62
N ALA A 20 -45.99 -27.75 33.88
CA ALA A 20 -46.26 -29.20 33.69
C ALA A 20 -45.68 -29.80 32.39
N GLY A 21 -44.81 -30.83 32.36
CA GLY A 21 -44.36 -31.80 33.36
C GLY A 21 -44.82 -33.22 32.99
N CYS A 22 -44.02 -33.99 32.25
CA CYS A 22 -44.00 -35.46 32.29
C CYS A 22 -42.72 -36.01 31.63
N GLU A 23 -41.91 -36.71 32.41
CA GLU A 23 -40.70 -37.43 31.99
C GLU A 23 -41.04 -38.84 31.50
N THR A 24 -40.36 -39.29 30.44
CA THR A 24 -39.85 -40.67 30.31
C THR A 24 -38.54 -40.62 29.52
N GLN A 25 -37.47 -41.13 30.14
CA GLN A 25 -36.10 -41.22 29.60
C GLN A 25 -35.96 -42.21 28.45
N SER A 26 -35.10 -41.91 27.46
CA SER A 26 -33.90 -42.71 27.16
C SER A 26 -32.97 -41.97 26.17
N ASP A 27 -31.72 -41.81 26.64
CA ASP A 27 -30.45 -41.78 25.92
C ASP A 27 -29.90 -40.53 25.19
N ALA A 28 -28.59 -40.36 25.45
CA ALA A 28 -27.59 -39.49 24.86
C ALA A 28 -27.52 -38.03 25.35
N GLN A 29 -26.87 -37.84 26.51
CA GLN A 29 -26.21 -36.57 26.86
C GLN A 29 -24.98 -36.33 25.96
N PRO A 30 -24.81 -35.11 25.42
CA PRO A 30 -23.51 -34.60 24.99
C PRO A 30 -22.72 -34.07 26.20
N ASP A 31 -21.47 -34.47 26.28
CA ASP A 31 -20.48 -34.02 27.27
C ASP A 31 -19.93 -32.61 26.94
N PRO A 32 -19.30 -31.94 27.93
CA PRO A 32 -19.50 -30.52 28.21
C PRO A 32 -18.50 -29.55 27.57
N VAL A 33 -18.93 -28.29 27.56
CA VAL A 33 -18.15 -27.06 27.30
C VAL A 33 -16.80 -27.11 28.01
N LEU A 34 -15.74 -27.24 27.22
CA LEU A 34 -14.36 -27.09 27.67
C LEU A 34 -14.09 -25.61 27.99
N GLN A 35 -13.93 -25.33 29.27
CA GLN A 35 -13.27 -24.13 29.77
C GLN A 35 -11.83 -24.11 29.26
N ILE A 36 -11.51 -23.14 28.40
CA ILE A 36 -10.11 -22.85 28.07
C ILE A 36 -9.53 -22.10 29.27
N GLN A 37 -8.73 -22.82 30.05
CA GLN A 37 -7.83 -22.25 31.03
C GLN A 37 -6.86 -21.30 30.30
N ALA A 38 -6.65 -20.12 30.87
CA ALA A 38 -5.64 -19.18 30.43
C ALA A 38 -4.25 -19.81 30.53
N GLU A 39 -3.77 -20.39 29.44
CA GLU A 39 -2.35 -20.60 29.23
C GLU A 39 -1.71 -19.22 29.09
N LYS A 40 -0.90 -18.83 30.07
CA LYS A 40 0.08 -17.76 29.91
C LYS A 40 1.05 -18.20 28.82
N SER A 41 0.72 -17.87 27.58
CA SER A 41 1.59 -18.10 26.45
C SER A 41 2.79 -17.18 26.56
N ASN A 42 3.93 -17.77 26.25
CA ASN A 42 5.28 -17.29 26.38
C ASN A 42 5.60 -16.22 25.31
N GLN A 43 4.75 -15.19 25.18
CA GLN A 43 4.88 -14.11 24.19
C GLN A 43 5.96 -13.07 24.53
N ASP A 44 6.48 -13.07 25.77
CA ASP A 44 7.49 -12.10 26.20
C ASP A 44 8.94 -12.49 25.85
N LYS A 45 9.18 -13.69 25.30
CA LYS A 45 10.53 -14.12 24.90
C LYS A 45 10.82 -14.00 23.40
N ALA A 46 9.81 -14.13 22.54
CA ALA A 46 9.98 -13.96 21.09
C ALA A 46 10.08 -12.48 20.67
N SER A 47 9.70 -11.53 21.54
CA SER A 47 9.76 -10.08 21.30
C SER A 47 11.10 -9.44 21.68
N ALA A 48 12.00 -10.18 22.34
CA ALA A 48 13.28 -9.64 22.80
C ALA A 48 14.42 -9.82 21.78
N GLU A 49 14.35 -10.85 20.93
CA GLU A 49 15.44 -11.17 19.98
C GLU A 49 15.43 -10.31 18.70
N ASN A 50 14.33 -9.61 18.39
CA ASN A 50 14.23 -8.72 17.23
C ASN A 50 14.35 -7.22 17.56
N ARG A 51 14.74 -6.87 18.80
CA ARG A 51 14.98 -5.47 19.20
C ARG A 51 16.38 -5.02 18.76
N GLY A 52 16.57 -4.66 17.49
CA GLY A 52 17.69 -3.80 17.11
C GLY A 52 18.44 -4.09 15.82
N THR A 53 17.74 -4.20 14.68
CA THR A 53 18.36 -4.03 13.35
C THR A 53 17.88 -2.78 12.61
N GLY A 54 16.73 -2.23 13.01
CA GLY A 54 16.17 -1.04 12.38
C GLY A 54 16.70 0.27 12.95
N ARG A 55 16.51 1.37 12.23
CA ARG A 55 16.94 2.71 12.68
C ARG A 55 16.30 3.11 14.00
N ASP A 56 17.04 3.79 14.86
CA ASP A 56 16.55 4.19 16.19
C ASP A 56 15.60 5.39 16.10
N TYR A 57 15.93 6.40 15.30
CA TYR A 57 15.20 7.67 15.24
C TYR A 57 14.94 8.11 13.80
N ILE A 58 13.86 8.84 13.59
CA ILE A 58 13.62 9.59 12.35
C ILE A 58 14.47 10.86 12.36
N PHE A 59 14.45 11.59 13.48
CA PHE A 59 15.29 12.78 13.69
C PHE A 59 16.07 12.66 14.99
N GLN A 60 17.25 12.05 14.93
CA GLN A 60 18.06 11.67 16.10
C GLN A 60 18.25 12.79 17.12
N ASN A 61 18.54 14.02 16.66
CA ASN A 61 18.87 15.16 17.51
C ASN A 61 17.70 16.15 17.73
N SER A 62 16.47 15.76 17.40
CA SER A 62 15.29 16.63 17.54
C SER A 62 14.94 17.06 18.97
N ASP A 63 15.56 16.45 19.98
CA ASP A 63 15.51 16.86 21.39
C ASP A 63 16.43 18.06 21.70
N LYS A 64 17.48 18.26 20.90
CA LYS A 64 18.56 19.23 21.17
C LYS A 64 18.71 20.30 20.09
N THR A 65 18.43 19.98 18.83
CA THR A 65 18.61 20.87 17.69
C THR A 65 17.28 21.20 17.03
N LEU A 66 17.16 22.42 16.49
CA LEU A 66 15.97 22.82 15.74
C LEU A 66 15.99 22.17 14.36
N LEU A 67 14.86 21.60 13.96
CA LEU A 67 14.61 21.15 12.59
C LEU A 67 14.36 22.37 11.68
N THR A 68 14.67 22.20 10.39
CA THR A 68 14.39 23.17 9.33
C THR A 68 13.37 22.61 8.35
N GLU A 69 12.89 23.45 7.41
CA GLU A 69 11.97 22.99 6.37
C GLU A 69 12.65 21.92 5.47
N ASP A 70 13.95 22.03 5.19
CA ASP A 70 14.74 21.03 4.43
C ASP A 70 14.80 19.65 5.10
N ASN A 71 14.57 19.57 6.42
CA ASN A 71 14.46 18.27 7.10
C ASN A 71 13.10 17.61 6.86
N LEU A 72 12.07 18.36 6.46
CA LEU A 72 10.68 17.89 6.39
C LEU A 72 10.13 17.84 4.96
N SER A 73 10.65 18.67 4.05
CA SER A 73 10.09 18.96 2.72
C SER A 73 9.78 17.74 1.86
N ASN A 74 10.58 16.70 1.99
CA ASN A 74 10.49 15.51 1.15
C ASN A 74 10.04 14.27 1.95
N ILE A 75 9.80 14.41 3.26
CA ILE A 75 9.41 13.31 4.16
C ILE A 75 7.92 13.02 4.01
N ASP A 76 7.57 11.73 3.89
CA ASP A 76 6.18 11.30 3.76
C ASP A 76 5.34 11.57 5.03
N SER A 77 4.02 11.61 4.87
CA SER A 77 3.09 11.90 5.97
C SER A 77 3.17 10.92 7.14
N ARG A 78 3.49 9.64 6.88
CA ARG A 78 3.61 8.62 7.93
C ARG A 78 4.85 8.87 8.77
N MET A 79 5.99 9.13 8.13
CA MET A 79 7.24 9.46 8.82
C MET A 79 7.10 10.75 9.64
N LEU A 80 6.44 11.80 9.12
CA LEU A 80 6.16 13.02 9.88
C LEU A 80 5.33 12.74 11.15
N GLU A 81 4.32 11.89 11.04
CA GLU A 81 3.52 11.50 12.20
C GLU A 81 4.36 10.73 13.24
N LEU A 82 5.19 9.80 12.79
CA LEU A 82 6.09 9.05 13.66
C LEU A 82 7.09 9.99 14.33
N ALA A 83 7.69 10.93 13.60
CA ALA A 83 8.62 11.93 14.12
C ALA A 83 7.96 12.85 15.15
N ARG A 84 6.71 13.28 14.90
CA ARG A 84 5.92 14.04 15.88
C ARG A 84 5.74 13.27 17.19
N ASN A 85 5.40 11.98 17.10
CA ASN A 85 5.19 11.13 18.26
C ASN A 85 6.52 10.73 18.93
N GLU A 86 7.63 10.68 18.19
CA GLU A 86 8.97 10.41 18.71
C GLU A 86 9.36 11.40 19.81
N ILE A 87 9.05 12.69 19.62
CA ILE A 87 9.26 13.74 20.62
C ILE A 87 8.60 13.37 21.95
N PHE A 88 7.37 12.86 21.94
CA PHE A 88 6.67 12.42 23.15
C PHE A 88 7.18 11.07 23.67
N ALA A 89 7.56 10.17 22.77
CA ALA A 89 8.09 8.85 23.11
C ALA A 89 9.41 8.96 23.91
N ARG A 90 10.26 9.96 23.60
CA ARG A 90 11.49 10.25 24.35
C ARG A 90 11.26 10.50 25.85
N HIS A 91 10.05 10.94 26.22
CA HIS A 91 9.63 11.17 27.62
C HIS A 91 8.71 10.07 28.17
N GLY A 92 8.56 8.96 27.44
CA GLY A 92 7.77 7.81 27.89
C GLY A 92 6.27 7.89 27.65
N GLN A 93 5.80 8.72 26.71
CA GLN A 93 4.39 8.76 26.34
C GLN A 93 3.79 7.36 26.10
N VAL A 94 2.71 7.04 26.81
CA VAL A 94 1.96 5.79 26.60
C VAL A 94 1.05 5.93 25.39
N PHE A 95 1.28 5.14 24.34
CA PHE A 95 0.48 5.15 23.12
C PHE A 95 -0.72 4.20 23.20
N LYS A 96 -1.89 4.70 22.80
CA LYS A 96 -3.15 3.91 22.74
C LYS A 96 -3.41 3.32 21.35
N ARG A 97 -2.95 4.01 20.30
CA ARG A 97 -3.14 3.56 18.91
C ARG A 97 -2.21 2.37 18.66
N PRO A 98 -2.72 1.21 18.19
CA PRO A 98 -1.92 -0.01 18.08
C PRO A 98 -0.65 0.17 17.26
N ASP A 99 -0.73 0.82 16.10
CA ASP A 99 0.41 1.07 15.22
C ASP A 99 1.53 1.89 15.88
N LEU A 100 1.21 2.95 16.63
CA LEU A 100 2.21 3.75 17.36
C LEU A 100 2.79 2.97 18.54
N LYS A 101 1.93 2.25 19.26
CA LYS A 101 2.35 1.41 20.38
C LYS A 101 3.34 0.36 19.90
N ASP A 102 3.02 -0.34 18.82
CA ASP A 102 3.85 -1.40 18.27
C ASP A 102 5.18 -0.84 17.73
N TYR A 103 5.14 0.29 17.01
CA TYR A 103 6.33 0.98 16.52
C TYR A 103 7.30 1.36 17.65
N PHE A 104 6.83 2.11 18.66
CA PHE A 104 7.71 2.58 19.74
C PHE A 104 8.11 1.47 20.71
N ALA A 105 7.27 0.44 20.92
CA ALA A 105 7.65 -0.73 21.72
C ALA A 105 8.80 -1.54 21.10
N GLY A 106 9.04 -1.39 19.79
CA GLY A 106 10.19 -1.95 19.08
C GLY A 106 11.49 -1.16 19.29
N LYS A 107 11.42 0.12 19.70
CA LYS A 107 12.61 0.98 19.85
C LYS A 107 13.32 0.74 21.18
N ARG A 108 14.63 0.50 21.13
CA ARG A 108 15.44 0.12 22.32
C ARG A 108 15.51 1.23 23.37
N TRP A 109 15.42 2.48 22.94
CA TRP A 109 15.50 3.66 23.79
C TRP A 109 14.15 4.03 24.43
N TYR A 110 13.02 3.48 23.96
CA TYR A 110 11.70 3.82 24.46
C TYR A 110 11.36 3.05 25.75
N THR A 111 10.93 3.78 26.77
CA THR A 111 10.38 3.21 28.01
C THR A 111 9.11 3.97 28.37
N ALA A 112 7.99 3.27 28.43
CA ALA A 112 6.70 3.86 28.78
C ALA A 112 6.70 4.36 30.24
N ASP A 113 6.24 5.59 30.45
CA ASP A 113 6.07 6.26 31.73
C ASP A 113 4.60 6.68 31.88
N ALA A 114 3.91 6.06 32.83
CA ALA A 114 2.51 6.34 33.10
C ALA A 114 2.29 7.69 33.80
N ASP A 115 3.34 8.25 34.40
CA ASP A 115 3.32 9.53 35.12
C ASP A 115 3.68 10.72 34.21
N TYR A 116 4.13 10.47 32.97
CA TYR A 116 4.43 11.52 32.00
C TYR A 116 3.19 12.38 31.70
N ASN A 117 3.35 13.69 31.85
CA ASN A 117 2.26 14.66 31.78
C ASN A 117 2.20 15.44 30.46
N GLY A 118 3.07 15.12 29.48
CA GLY A 118 3.14 15.84 28.21
C GLY A 118 4.10 17.04 28.18
N SER A 119 4.95 17.22 29.20
CA SER A 119 5.93 18.32 29.24
C SER A 119 7.02 18.16 28.18
N LEU A 120 7.28 19.23 27.42
CA LEU A 120 8.33 19.29 26.41
C LEU A 120 9.33 20.40 26.72
N THR A 121 10.56 20.24 26.25
CA THR A 121 11.54 21.33 26.21
C THR A 121 11.14 22.40 25.19
N ASP A 122 11.76 23.58 25.27
CA ASP A 122 11.53 24.65 24.29
C ASP A 122 11.90 24.22 22.85
N THR A 123 12.98 23.44 22.69
CA THR A 123 13.42 22.91 21.40
C THR A 123 12.37 21.96 20.83
N GLU A 124 11.95 20.97 21.61
CA GLU A 124 10.92 20.01 21.21
C GLU A 124 9.58 20.67 20.89
N SER A 125 9.16 21.67 21.69
CA SER A 125 7.94 22.43 21.42
C SER A 125 7.99 23.18 20.08
N ARG A 126 9.16 23.70 19.70
CA ARG A 126 9.35 24.36 18.39
C ARG A 126 9.37 23.35 17.25
N ASN A 127 10.09 22.24 17.40
CA ASN A 127 10.13 21.17 16.40
C ASN A 127 8.75 20.54 16.18
N LEU A 128 8.00 20.29 17.26
CA LEU A 128 6.61 19.83 17.19
C LEU A 128 5.74 20.77 16.36
N LYS A 129 5.84 22.08 16.58
CA LYS A 129 5.08 23.08 15.82
C LYS A 129 5.46 23.10 14.34
N LEU A 130 6.73 22.93 14.02
CA LEU A 130 7.20 22.87 12.64
C LEU A 130 6.64 21.63 11.94
N ILE A 131 6.75 20.45 12.56
CA ILE A 131 6.18 19.20 12.02
C ILE A 131 4.67 19.35 11.81
N GLN A 132 3.92 19.84 12.80
CA GLN A 132 2.47 20.02 12.69
C GLN A 132 2.07 21.03 11.59
N LYS A 133 2.87 22.09 11.40
CA LYS A 133 2.67 23.03 10.29
C LYS A 133 2.84 22.30 8.96
N HIS A 134 3.88 21.49 8.81
CA HIS A 134 4.17 20.74 7.60
C HIS A 134 3.08 19.67 7.31
N GLU A 135 2.67 18.90 8.32
CA GLU A 135 1.57 17.94 8.22
C GLU A 135 0.25 18.61 7.77
N LYS A 136 -0.02 19.83 8.24
CA LYS A 136 -1.19 20.59 7.82
C LYS A 136 -1.11 21.02 6.36
N LEU A 137 0.07 21.41 5.88
CA LEU A 137 0.29 21.73 4.46
C LEU A 137 0.09 20.48 3.59
N MET A 138 0.69 19.36 3.98
CA MET A 138 0.50 18.05 3.33
C MET A 138 -0.98 17.62 3.32
N SER A 139 -1.71 17.84 4.41
CA SER A 139 -3.15 17.48 4.49
C SER A 139 -4.05 18.43 3.69
N ALA A 140 -3.64 19.70 3.54
CA ALA A 140 -4.34 20.66 2.70
C ALA A 140 -4.18 20.31 1.21
N ASN A 141 -3.02 19.77 0.83
CA ASN A 141 -2.79 19.09 -0.44
C ASN A 141 -3.44 17.70 -0.37
N LYS A 142 -4.77 17.64 -0.46
CA LYS A 142 -5.52 16.38 -0.38
C LYS A 142 -4.92 15.35 -1.35
N LEU A 143 -4.64 14.15 -0.84
CA LEU A 143 -4.38 13.01 -1.71
C LEU A 143 -5.64 12.76 -2.53
N GLU A 144 -5.52 12.80 -3.86
CA GLU A 144 -6.63 12.59 -4.77
C GLU A 144 -6.61 11.14 -5.27
N LYS A 145 -7.75 10.46 -5.17
CA LYS A 145 -8.04 9.27 -5.98
C LYS A 145 -8.25 9.77 -7.39
N LEU A 146 -7.24 9.68 -8.24
CA LEU A 146 -7.46 9.62 -9.67
C LEU A 146 -7.75 8.14 -9.92
N TRP A 147 -9.03 7.79 -9.80
CA TRP A 147 -9.55 6.51 -10.24
C TRP A 147 -10.47 6.84 -11.38
N ASP A 148 -9.90 6.90 -12.57
CA ASP A 148 -10.69 6.70 -13.77
C ASP A 148 -10.23 5.40 -14.41
N VAL A 149 -11.04 4.82 -15.28
CA VAL A 149 -10.78 3.53 -15.95
C VAL A 149 -9.38 3.43 -16.60
N ASP A 150 -8.72 4.57 -16.82
CA ASP A 150 -7.42 4.72 -17.46
C ASP A 150 -6.25 5.00 -16.48
N ASP A 151 -6.52 5.55 -15.29
CA ASP A 151 -5.50 5.96 -14.31
C ASP A 151 -5.81 5.38 -12.93
N HIS A 152 -5.00 4.44 -12.45
CA HIS A 152 -5.13 3.85 -11.11
C HIS A 152 -4.11 4.46 -10.15
N VAL A 153 -4.31 5.73 -9.80
CA VAL A 153 -3.28 6.53 -9.10
C VAL A 153 -3.80 7.11 -7.80
N LEU A 154 -3.00 6.94 -6.75
CA LEU A 154 -3.14 7.67 -5.49
C LEU A 154 -1.99 8.66 -5.39
N GLY A 155 -2.27 9.92 -5.71
CA GLY A 155 -1.26 10.97 -5.84
C GLY A 155 -1.66 12.28 -5.18
N TYR A 156 -0.66 13.13 -4.96
CA TYR A 156 -0.91 14.53 -4.62
C TYR A 156 -1.07 15.32 -5.94
N PRO A 157 -1.98 16.30 -6.03
CA PRO A 157 -2.11 17.13 -7.23
C PRO A 157 -0.78 17.81 -7.59
N GLN A 158 -0.39 17.79 -8.87
CA GLN A 158 0.86 18.37 -9.40
C GLN A 158 0.85 19.92 -9.47
N GLY A 159 0.15 20.61 -8.57
CA GLY A 159 0.02 22.07 -8.56
C GLY A 159 0.95 22.76 -7.56
N ASP A 160 1.64 23.82 -7.99
CA ASP A 160 2.43 24.85 -7.25
C ASP A 160 2.90 24.49 -5.81
N GLU A 161 3.51 23.30 -5.69
CA GLU A 161 4.81 22.93 -5.12
C GLU A 161 5.44 23.70 -3.92
N SER A 162 4.69 24.32 -3.03
CA SER A 162 5.36 25.12 -1.95
C SER A 162 6.07 24.34 -0.82
N ILE A 163 5.99 22.99 -0.77
CA ILE A 163 6.59 22.21 0.34
C ILE A 163 7.67 21.22 -0.06
N ARG A 164 7.68 20.72 -1.30
CA ARG A 164 8.70 19.77 -1.75
C ARG A 164 9.84 20.54 -2.35
N LEU A 165 11.05 20.17 -1.96
CA LEU A 165 12.25 20.89 -2.36
C LEU A 165 13.11 19.99 -3.25
N PRO A 166 13.91 20.58 -4.16
CA PRO A 166 14.91 19.84 -4.92
C PRO A 166 16.08 19.36 -4.05
N ALA A 167 16.07 19.66 -2.75
CA ALA A 167 17.08 19.23 -1.81
C ALA A 167 16.46 18.83 -0.48
N ALA A 168 17.10 17.91 0.22
CA ALA A 168 16.71 17.47 1.55
C ALA A 168 17.94 17.12 2.40
N ASN A 169 17.79 17.24 3.71
CA ASN A 169 18.83 16.87 4.68
C ASN A 169 18.28 15.79 5.62
N VAL A 170 18.66 14.54 5.40
CA VAL A 170 18.19 13.39 6.18
C VAL A 170 19.28 12.33 6.33
N ASP A 171 19.26 11.60 7.45
CA ASP A 171 20.05 10.38 7.64
C ASP A 171 19.37 9.22 6.90
N LEU A 172 19.86 8.90 5.70
CA LEU A 172 19.30 7.91 4.78
C LEU A 172 19.71 6.48 5.14
N ASN A 173 20.86 6.27 5.79
CA ASN A 173 21.39 4.92 6.06
C ASN A 173 21.32 4.53 7.55
N GLY A 174 20.80 5.41 8.40
CA GLY A 174 20.59 5.17 9.82
C GLY A 174 21.87 5.21 10.65
N ASP A 175 22.98 5.74 10.13
CA ASP A 175 24.27 5.75 10.83
C ASP A 175 24.44 6.93 11.81
N GLY A 176 23.47 7.86 11.82
CA GLY A 176 23.46 9.07 12.67
C GLY A 176 24.11 10.29 12.01
N THR A 177 24.69 10.13 10.82
CA THR A 177 25.16 11.24 9.97
C THR A 177 24.02 11.67 9.05
N VAL A 178 23.93 12.97 8.79
CA VAL A 178 22.92 13.50 7.86
C VAL A 178 23.53 13.56 6.48
N GLU A 179 22.86 12.94 5.51
CA GLU A 179 23.17 13.09 4.09
C GLU A 179 22.52 14.35 3.52
N HIS A 180 23.21 14.94 2.55
CA HIS A 180 22.72 16.06 1.75
C HIS A 180 22.30 15.54 0.38
N ILE A 181 20.99 15.58 0.11
CA ILE A 181 20.42 15.13 -1.16
C ILE A 181 20.09 16.35 -2.00
N GLN A 182 20.42 16.29 -3.30
CA GLN A 182 20.07 17.34 -4.23
C GLN A 182 19.73 16.76 -5.61
N MET A 183 18.67 17.28 -6.21
CA MET A 183 18.24 16.97 -7.58
C MET A 183 18.41 18.21 -8.46
N ASN A 184 19.20 18.08 -9.52
CA ASN A 184 19.51 19.17 -10.45
C ASN A 184 19.21 18.76 -11.88
N LEU A 185 18.49 19.59 -12.62
CA LEU A 185 18.30 19.39 -14.06
C LEU A 185 19.65 19.54 -14.77
N ILE A 186 20.08 18.51 -15.49
CA ILE A 186 21.26 18.54 -16.37
C ILE A 186 20.85 19.16 -17.70
N GLN A 187 19.82 18.58 -18.33
CA GLN A 187 19.38 18.95 -19.67
C GLN A 187 17.90 18.66 -19.87
N HIS A 188 17.21 19.58 -20.55
CA HIS A 188 15.85 19.38 -21.04
C HIS A 188 15.88 18.81 -22.46
N ASN A 189 15.13 17.73 -22.73
CA ASN A 189 14.96 17.17 -24.07
C ASN A 189 13.47 17.08 -24.46
N GLU A 190 13.19 16.68 -25.70
CA GLU A 190 11.82 16.68 -26.27
C GLU A 190 10.85 15.66 -25.67
N VAL A 191 11.34 14.71 -24.90
CA VAL A 191 10.54 13.58 -24.36
C VAL A 191 10.88 13.30 -22.89
N SER A 192 12.14 13.49 -22.51
CA SER A 192 12.62 13.30 -21.15
C SER A 192 13.66 14.34 -20.76
N ASP A 193 13.64 14.70 -19.49
CA ASP A 193 14.64 15.50 -18.83
C ASP A 193 15.71 14.61 -18.21
N GLU A 194 16.97 14.99 -18.38
CA GLU A 194 18.11 14.37 -17.72
C GLU A 194 18.38 15.12 -16.41
N TRP A 195 18.35 14.42 -15.28
CA TRP A 195 18.59 14.96 -13.94
C TRP A 195 19.78 14.30 -13.28
N ASN A 196 20.48 15.05 -12.43
CA ASN A 196 21.47 14.53 -11.49
C ASN A 196 20.81 14.43 -10.11
N LEU A 197 20.65 13.21 -9.60
CA LEU A 197 20.38 12.93 -8.19
C LEU A 197 21.71 12.71 -7.47
N SER A 198 22.02 13.58 -6.52
CA SER A 198 23.23 13.50 -5.71
C SER A 198 22.90 13.26 -4.24
N VAL A 199 23.72 12.42 -3.58
CA VAL A 199 23.74 12.19 -2.14
C VAL A 199 25.17 12.35 -1.67
N ASN A 200 25.47 13.45 -0.98
CA ASN A 200 26.83 13.88 -0.69
C ASN A 200 27.69 13.94 -1.97
N ASP A 201 28.77 13.13 -2.04
CA ASP A 201 29.66 13.04 -3.21
C ASP A 201 29.23 11.96 -4.22
N THR A 202 28.17 11.20 -3.93
CA THR A 202 27.62 10.18 -4.83
C THR A 202 26.64 10.83 -5.80
N GLU A 203 26.85 10.64 -7.09
CA GLU A 203 25.99 11.18 -8.15
C GLU A 203 25.37 10.05 -8.99
N LEU A 204 24.14 10.26 -9.44
CA LEU A 204 23.41 9.37 -10.32
C LEU A 204 22.65 10.20 -11.35
N THR A 205 22.88 9.93 -12.62
CA THR A 205 22.04 10.45 -13.71
C THR A 205 20.76 9.63 -13.81
N ILE A 206 19.63 10.31 -13.83
CA ILE A 206 18.29 9.74 -14.03
C ILE A 206 17.60 10.46 -15.19
N GLU A 207 16.72 9.74 -15.90
CA GLU A 207 15.86 10.31 -16.95
C GLU A 207 14.41 10.28 -16.44
N LEU A 208 13.74 11.44 -16.45
CA LEU A 208 12.32 11.57 -16.09
C LEU A 208 11.56 12.22 -17.24
N SER A 209 10.31 11.81 -17.47
CA SER A 209 9.46 12.38 -18.53
C SER A 209 9.34 13.91 -18.45
N ASP A 210 9.47 14.60 -19.57
CA ASP A 210 9.39 16.07 -19.63
C ASP A 210 7.98 16.64 -19.33
N SER A 211 6.97 15.79 -19.49
CA SER A 211 5.56 16.18 -19.45
C SER A 211 5.08 16.41 -18.01
N TYR A 212 5.79 15.82 -17.05
CA TYR A 212 5.48 15.87 -15.62
C TYR A 212 6.73 15.84 -14.74
N SER A 213 7.93 16.09 -15.28
CA SER A 213 9.18 16.07 -14.51
C SER A 213 9.03 17.05 -13.33
N THR A 214 9.15 16.50 -12.13
CA THR A 214 9.14 17.32 -10.93
C THR A 214 10.56 17.44 -10.43
N SER A 215 10.92 18.64 -9.99
CA SER A 215 12.26 18.89 -9.44
C SER A 215 12.46 18.30 -8.04
N TYR A 216 11.54 17.46 -7.55
CA TYR A 216 11.58 16.89 -6.20
C TYR A 216 11.58 15.35 -6.20
N PHE A 217 12.03 14.81 -5.09
CA PHE A 217 11.95 13.38 -4.76
C PHE A 217 11.14 13.21 -3.46
N LYS A 218 10.80 11.98 -3.11
CA LYS A 218 10.21 11.66 -1.82
C LYS A 218 11.18 10.81 -1.00
N ILE A 219 11.13 10.99 0.31
CA ILE A 219 11.81 10.16 1.29
C ILE A 219 10.73 9.36 2.01
N VAL A 220 10.87 8.04 1.96
CA VAL A 220 9.95 7.09 2.58
C VAL A 220 10.71 6.08 3.44
N ASP A 221 9.98 5.37 4.29
CA ASP A 221 10.49 4.26 5.11
C ASP A 221 9.73 3.00 4.69
N SER A 222 10.34 2.23 3.80
CA SER A 222 9.73 1.05 3.17
C SER A 222 9.72 -0.15 4.09
N ASP A 223 10.72 -0.30 4.97
CA ASP A 223 10.76 -1.30 6.04
C ASP A 223 11.34 -0.70 7.34
N ILE A 224 10.47 -0.39 8.29
CA ILE A 224 10.82 0.23 9.58
C ILE A 224 11.80 -0.59 10.44
N ASN A 225 12.05 -1.86 10.06
CA ASN A 225 12.95 -2.77 10.75
C ASN A 225 14.36 -2.80 10.16
N ASP A 226 14.59 -2.01 9.12
CA ASP A 226 15.88 -1.80 8.51
C ASP A 226 16.44 -0.39 8.86
N PRO A 227 17.70 -0.11 8.49
CA PRO A 227 18.30 1.17 8.81
C PRO A 227 18.01 2.26 7.76
N TYR A 228 17.41 1.92 6.62
CA TYR A 228 17.34 2.78 5.46
C TYR A 228 16.10 3.69 5.45
N PHE A 229 16.24 4.85 4.85
CA PHE A 229 15.14 5.52 4.17
C PHE A 229 15.39 5.44 2.67
N GLU A 230 14.31 5.26 1.92
CA GLU A 230 14.36 5.20 0.48
C GLU A 230 14.06 6.57 -0.13
N ILE A 231 14.79 6.84 -1.20
CA ILE A 231 14.44 7.89 -2.15
C ILE A 231 13.49 7.26 -3.16
N ALA A 232 12.32 7.88 -3.33
CA ALA A 232 11.35 7.51 -4.34
C ALA A 232 11.19 8.65 -5.36
N LEU A 233 11.38 8.31 -6.62
CA LEU A 233 11.21 9.19 -7.77
C LEU A 233 9.94 8.77 -8.49
N GLU A 234 8.95 9.67 -8.51
CA GLU A 234 7.67 9.43 -9.18
C GLU A 234 7.68 10.11 -10.54
N ASP A 235 7.32 9.36 -11.58
CA ASP A 235 7.32 9.82 -12.97
C ASP A 235 6.04 9.40 -13.71
N SER A 236 5.80 9.96 -14.88
CA SER A 236 4.74 9.51 -15.79
C SER A 236 5.08 9.77 -17.25
N ASN A 237 4.83 8.79 -18.11
CA ASN A 237 5.09 8.93 -19.54
C ASN A 237 3.97 9.66 -20.31
N GLU A 238 4.17 9.87 -21.61
CA GLU A 238 3.22 10.49 -22.53
C GLU A 238 1.85 9.79 -22.61
N SER A 239 1.78 8.52 -22.20
CA SER A 239 0.55 7.73 -22.13
C SER A 239 -0.11 7.79 -20.74
N ALA A 240 0.28 8.76 -19.90
CA ALA A 240 -0.15 8.90 -18.51
C ALA A 240 0.10 7.67 -17.63
N GLN A 241 1.02 6.79 -18.03
CA GLN A 241 1.42 5.68 -17.17
C GLN A 241 2.39 6.18 -16.13
N PHE A 242 1.98 6.09 -14.86
CA PHE A 242 2.78 6.51 -13.72
C PHE A 242 3.71 5.40 -13.28
N THR A 243 4.88 5.77 -12.78
CA THR A 243 5.83 4.85 -12.16
C THR A 243 6.46 5.47 -10.92
N THR A 244 7.03 4.63 -10.06
CA THR A 244 7.87 5.03 -8.94
C THR A 244 9.16 4.22 -8.97
N GLU A 245 10.30 4.89 -9.11
CA GLU A 245 11.61 4.28 -8.93
C GLU A 245 12.09 4.45 -7.49
N TYR A 246 12.61 3.37 -6.91
CA TYR A 246 13.11 3.36 -5.54
C TYR A 246 14.62 3.19 -5.49
N TYR A 247 15.26 3.93 -4.59
CA TYR A 247 16.69 3.86 -4.33
C TYR A 247 16.94 3.88 -2.82
N TYR A 248 17.91 3.11 -2.33
CA TYR A 248 18.47 3.31 -0.99
C TYR A 248 19.95 3.69 -1.08
N TYR A 249 20.43 4.42 -0.07
CA TYR A 249 21.83 4.81 0.04
C TYR A 249 22.55 3.93 1.06
N ASN A 250 23.61 3.24 0.66
CA ASN A 250 24.36 2.33 1.55
C ASN A 250 25.58 2.97 2.24
N GLY A 251 25.65 4.31 2.27
CA GLY A 251 26.81 5.06 2.75
C GLY A 251 27.88 5.34 1.69
N HIS A 252 27.74 4.76 0.49
CA HIS A 252 28.73 4.91 -0.59
C HIS A 252 28.07 5.06 -1.98
N ASN A 253 27.00 4.29 -2.22
CA ASN A 253 26.32 4.23 -3.51
C ASN A 253 24.81 4.35 -3.31
N LEU A 254 24.15 4.92 -4.32
CA LEU A 254 22.73 4.77 -4.54
C LEU A 254 22.47 3.41 -5.20
N ILE A 255 21.63 2.59 -4.59
CA ILE A 255 21.27 1.26 -5.09
C ILE A 255 19.81 1.30 -5.54
N HIS A 256 19.59 1.07 -6.84
CA HIS A 256 18.23 0.95 -7.39
C HIS A 256 17.56 -0.32 -6.88
N MET A 257 16.39 -0.18 -6.26
CA MET A 257 15.62 -1.27 -5.67
C MET A 257 14.63 -1.89 -6.66
N GLY A 258 14.29 -1.14 -7.71
CA GLY A 258 13.31 -1.51 -8.73
C GLY A 258 12.38 -0.34 -9.05
N THR A 259 11.63 -0.53 -10.14
CA THR A 259 10.61 0.40 -10.63
C THR A 259 9.26 -0.26 -10.48
N LEU A 260 8.31 0.45 -9.87
CA LEU A 260 6.94 0.00 -9.66
C LEU A 260 5.98 0.86 -10.47
N ASP A 261 4.92 0.25 -10.96
CA ASP A 261 3.85 0.96 -11.65
C ASP A 261 2.99 1.76 -10.64
N GLY A 262 2.51 2.92 -11.06
CA GLY A 262 1.75 3.86 -10.25
C GLY A 262 2.59 4.74 -9.32
N LEU A 263 1.91 5.68 -8.65
CA LEU A 263 2.48 6.55 -7.62
C LEU A 263 2.38 5.85 -6.25
N THR A 264 3.47 5.20 -5.83
CA THR A 264 3.47 4.28 -4.68
C THR A 264 4.17 4.85 -3.45
N ALA A 265 4.83 6.01 -3.56
CA ALA A 265 5.54 6.65 -2.45
C ALA A 265 4.58 7.51 -1.61
N ASN A 266 3.58 6.86 -1.00
CA ASN A 266 2.63 7.49 -0.09
C ASN A 266 2.13 6.49 0.96
N ALA A 267 1.66 7.02 2.09
CA ALA A 267 1.24 6.24 3.25
C ALA A 267 0.01 5.32 3.05
N LEU A 268 -0.71 5.40 1.92
CA LEU A 268 -1.76 4.43 1.58
C LEU A 268 -1.21 3.21 0.86
N SER A 269 -0.14 3.38 0.09
CA SER A 269 0.48 2.31 -0.70
C SER A 269 1.58 1.58 0.07
N LEU A 270 2.35 2.31 0.90
CA LEU A 270 3.49 1.82 1.65
C LEU A 270 3.14 1.66 3.14
N ASP A 271 3.23 0.45 3.67
CA ASP A 271 2.87 0.15 5.06
C ASP A 271 4.06 0.13 6.04
N GLY A 272 5.27 0.34 5.51
CA GLY A 272 6.54 0.31 6.25
C GLY A 272 6.95 -1.10 6.72
N LYS A 273 6.39 -2.16 6.14
CA LYS A 273 6.72 -3.57 6.49
C LYS A 273 7.38 -4.31 5.34
N GLY A 274 8.05 -3.57 4.46
CA GLY A 274 8.64 -4.07 3.22
C GLY A 274 7.61 -4.58 2.22
N THR A 275 6.39 -4.05 2.27
CA THR A 275 5.30 -4.40 1.34
C THR A 275 4.69 -3.14 0.75
N VAL A 276 4.43 -3.18 -0.55
CA VAL A 276 3.78 -2.09 -1.28
C VAL A 276 2.76 -2.64 -2.26
N THR A 277 1.63 -1.96 -2.40
CA THR A 277 0.63 -2.28 -3.42
C THR A 277 0.78 -1.33 -4.60
N SER A 278 0.89 -1.88 -5.81
CA SER A 278 1.14 -1.18 -7.06
C SER A 278 0.11 -1.62 -8.10
N SER A 279 -0.31 -0.71 -8.97
CA SER A 279 -1.21 -1.04 -10.09
C SER A 279 -0.43 -1.86 -11.11
N ARG A 280 -1.04 -2.85 -11.75
CA ARG A 280 -0.45 -3.60 -12.86
C ARG A 280 -1.46 -3.70 -13.96
N GLN A 281 -0.95 -3.59 -15.17
CA GLN A 281 -1.76 -3.81 -16.35
C GLN A 281 -1.76 -5.28 -16.75
N ALA A 282 -2.95 -5.84 -16.97
CA ALA A 282 -3.13 -7.11 -17.65
C ALA A 282 -3.54 -6.88 -19.10
N ILE A 283 -3.01 -7.74 -19.97
CA ILE A 283 -3.27 -7.72 -21.42
C ILE A 283 -3.54 -9.12 -22.00
N ASP A 284 -3.48 -10.18 -21.19
CA ASP A 284 -3.61 -11.56 -21.70
C ASP A 284 -4.99 -11.85 -22.31
N PHE A 285 -6.03 -11.23 -21.75
CA PHE A 285 -7.42 -11.42 -22.19
C PHE A 285 -8.03 -10.15 -22.78
N GLN A 286 -7.85 -9.05 -22.07
CA GLN A 286 -8.24 -7.70 -22.42
C GLN A 286 -7.38 -6.74 -21.59
N CYS A 287 -7.39 -5.46 -21.93
CA CYS A 287 -6.80 -4.40 -21.13
C CYS A 287 -7.63 -4.18 -19.86
N TRP A 288 -7.00 -4.35 -18.71
CA TRP A 288 -7.54 -3.94 -17.41
C TRP A 288 -6.41 -3.80 -16.40
N PHE A 289 -6.67 -3.12 -15.29
CA PHE A 289 -5.70 -2.93 -14.22
C PHE A 289 -6.12 -3.70 -12.97
N TYR A 290 -5.13 -4.22 -12.25
CA TYR A 290 -5.29 -4.86 -10.96
C TYR A 290 -4.22 -4.38 -9.99
N LEU A 291 -4.45 -4.59 -8.69
CA LEU A 291 -3.46 -4.26 -7.67
C LEU A 291 -2.60 -5.50 -7.35
N GLU A 292 -1.30 -5.39 -7.60
CA GLU A 292 -0.32 -6.40 -7.22
C GLU A 292 0.44 -5.97 -5.97
N THR A 293 0.76 -6.96 -5.13
CA THR A 293 1.63 -6.77 -3.98
C THR A 293 3.08 -7.02 -4.37
N PHE A 294 3.96 -6.09 -4.02
CA PHE A 294 5.41 -6.24 -4.08
C PHE A 294 5.98 -6.32 -2.68
N LYS A 295 7.06 -7.09 -2.52
CA LYS A 295 7.77 -7.27 -1.26
C LYS A 295 9.26 -7.05 -1.45
N LEU A 296 9.90 -6.48 -0.43
CA LEU A 296 11.35 -6.44 -0.38
C LEU A 296 11.90 -7.87 -0.17
N ASP A 297 12.89 -8.24 -0.98
CA ASP A 297 13.65 -9.45 -0.76
C ASP A 297 14.79 -9.23 0.24
N GLY A 298 15.55 -10.28 0.54
CA GLY A 298 16.68 -10.20 1.48
C GLY A 298 17.84 -9.30 1.04
N ASN A 299 17.81 -8.75 -0.18
CA ASN A 299 18.79 -7.79 -0.69
C ASN A 299 18.20 -6.36 -0.78
N HIS A 300 17.05 -6.12 -0.14
CA HIS A 300 16.34 -4.84 -0.19
C HIS A 300 15.82 -4.46 -1.59
N MET A 301 15.47 -5.45 -2.41
CA MET A 301 14.98 -5.22 -3.77
C MET A 301 13.50 -5.55 -3.86
N TRP A 302 12.73 -4.73 -4.58
CA TRP A 302 11.32 -5.01 -4.82
C TRP A 302 11.14 -6.25 -5.70
N LYS A 303 10.29 -7.17 -5.25
CA LYS A 303 9.88 -8.37 -5.99
C LYS A 303 8.37 -8.49 -6.01
N ALA A 304 7.82 -8.79 -7.18
CA ALA A 304 6.42 -9.13 -7.31
C ALA A 304 6.10 -10.35 -6.42
N SER A 305 5.00 -10.26 -5.69
CA SER A 305 4.43 -11.33 -4.86
C SER A 305 3.03 -11.62 -5.40
N PRO A 306 2.92 -12.27 -6.58
CA PRO A 306 1.65 -12.40 -7.28
C PRO A 306 0.61 -13.14 -6.44
N ALA A 307 -0.63 -12.67 -6.50
CA ALA A 307 -1.78 -13.40 -5.97
C ALA A 307 -2.16 -14.56 -6.91
N GLU A 308 -2.86 -15.57 -6.37
CA GLU A 308 -3.40 -16.67 -7.19
C GLU A 308 -4.47 -16.19 -8.19
N PHE A 309 -5.09 -15.03 -7.93
CA PHE A 309 -6.15 -14.49 -8.76
C PHE A 309 -6.36 -13.01 -8.48
N TYR A 310 -6.51 -12.23 -9.55
CA TYR A 310 -6.90 -10.83 -9.50
C TYR A 310 -8.35 -10.70 -9.99
N PRO A 311 -9.25 -10.10 -9.19
CA PRO A 311 -10.64 -9.92 -9.58
C PRO A 311 -10.82 -8.67 -10.44
N MET A 312 -11.58 -8.80 -11.52
CA MET A 312 -12.08 -7.66 -12.29
C MET A 312 -13.47 -7.27 -11.80
N GLU A 313 -13.59 -6.08 -11.22
CA GLU A 313 -14.84 -5.57 -10.68
C GLU A 313 -15.24 -4.20 -11.30
N PRO A 314 -16.40 -4.10 -11.98
CA PRO A 314 -17.35 -5.18 -12.26
C PRO A 314 -16.82 -6.16 -13.33
N PRO A 315 -17.34 -7.40 -13.37
CA PRO A 315 -17.04 -8.33 -14.45
C PRO A 315 -17.39 -7.76 -15.82
N THR A 316 -16.54 -7.98 -16.82
CA THR A 316 -16.78 -7.49 -18.19
C THR A 316 -17.66 -8.47 -18.96
N PRO A 317 -18.79 -8.03 -19.56
CA PRO A 317 -19.61 -8.89 -20.39
C PRO A 317 -18.96 -9.12 -21.76
N TRP A 318 -18.87 -10.37 -22.18
CA TRP A 318 -18.41 -10.80 -23.49
C TRP A 318 -19.46 -11.66 -24.19
N VAL A 319 -19.45 -11.66 -25.52
CA VAL A 319 -20.22 -12.61 -26.33
C VAL A 319 -19.25 -13.51 -27.09
N ALA A 320 -19.40 -14.83 -26.94
CA ALA A 320 -18.54 -15.80 -27.60
C ALA A 320 -18.74 -15.78 -29.13
N LYS A 321 -17.65 -15.65 -29.90
CA LYS A 321 -17.66 -15.76 -31.37
C LYS A 321 -17.30 -17.16 -31.86
N VAL A 322 -16.57 -17.91 -31.03
CA VAL A 322 -16.13 -19.28 -31.29
C VAL A 322 -16.56 -20.20 -30.16
N ARG A 323 -16.58 -21.51 -30.45
CA ARG A 323 -16.85 -22.55 -29.45
C ARG A 323 -15.58 -22.84 -28.66
N PHE A 324 -15.63 -22.81 -27.33
CA PHE A 324 -14.47 -23.08 -26.48
C PHE A 324 -14.86 -23.80 -25.18
N PRO A 325 -13.94 -24.55 -24.55
CA PRO A 325 -14.18 -25.17 -23.25
C PRO A 325 -13.87 -24.19 -22.10
N ILE A 326 -14.66 -24.26 -21.03
CA ILE A 326 -14.25 -23.78 -19.69
C ILE A 326 -13.83 -24.98 -18.85
N TYR A 327 -12.83 -24.79 -18.01
CA TYR A 327 -12.18 -25.81 -17.20
C TYR A 327 -12.56 -25.71 -15.72
N LYS A 328 -12.43 -26.82 -14.99
CA LYS A 328 -12.75 -26.90 -13.56
C LYS A 328 -11.72 -26.19 -12.67
N THR A 329 -10.46 -26.28 -13.04
CA THR A 329 -9.31 -25.84 -12.23
C THR A 329 -8.40 -24.97 -13.09
N SER A 330 -7.81 -23.93 -12.49
CA SER A 330 -6.83 -23.06 -13.18
C SER A 330 -5.65 -23.91 -13.71
N GLY A 331 -5.17 -23.60 -14.92
CA GLY A 331 -4.05 -24.28 -15.57
C GLY A 331 -4.27 -25.75 -15.96
N GLN A 332 -5.45 -26.33 -15.70
CA GLN A 332 -5.75 -27.73 -16.04
C GLN A 332 -6.82 -27.81 -17.12
N HIS A 333 -6.69 -28.81 -18.00
CA HIS A 333 -7.57 -28.98 -19.16
C HIS A 333 -8.75 -29.94 -18.89
N ASP A 334 -9.16 -30.07 -17.63
CA ASP A 334 -10.34 -30.84 -17.23
C ASP A 334 -11.61 -30.04 -17.54
N ILE A 335 -12.24 -30.36 -18.67
CA ILE A 335 -13.41 -29.64 -19.17
C ILE A 335 -14.56 -29.71 -18.15
N LEU A 336 -15.03 -28.53 -17.76
CA LEU A 336 -16.25 -28.34 -16.97
C LEU A 336 -17.48 -28.25 -17.89
N LYS A 337 -17.40 -27.39 -18.92
CA LYS A 337 -18.49 -27.14 -19.86
C LYS A 337 -17.95 -26.55 -21.17
N TRP A 338 -18.71 -26.68 -22.24
CA TRP A 338 -18.48 -25.95 -23.49
C TRP A 338 -19.38 -24.72 -23.55
N VAL A 339 -18.80 -23.61 -24.01
CA VAL A 339 -19.51 -22.38 -24.37
C VAL A 339 -19.66 -22.37 -25.89
N GLU A 340 -20.86 -22.08 -26.36
CA GLU A 340 -21.19 -22.08 -27.79
C GLU A 340 -21.17 -20.63 -28.34
N PRO A 341 -20.92 -20.44 -29.65
CA PRO A 341 -20.99 -19.11 -30.26
C PRO A 341 -22.35 -18.44 -30.03
N GLY A 342 -22.34 -17.18 -29.64
CA GLY A 342 -23.52 -16.40 -29.26
C GLY A 342 -23.86 -16.42 -27.77
N ASP A 343 -23.25 -17.30 -26.98
CA ASP A 343 -23.44 -17.31 -25.53
C ASP A 343 -22.81 -16.07 -24.88
N SER A 344 -23.51 -15.49 -23.90
CA SER A 344 -22.98 -14.42 -23.05
C SER A 344 -22.19 -15.00 -21.88
N VAL A 345 -21.00 -14.46 -21.66
CA VAL A 345 -20.13 -14.77 -20.51
C VAL A 345 -19.64 -13.49 -19.86
N TYR A 346 -19.23 -13.57 -18.60
CA TYR A 346 -18.75 -12.44 -17.82
C TYR A 346 -17.33 -12.73 -17.34
N PHE A 347 -16.35 -11.99 -17.83
CA PHE A 347 -14.96 -12.09 -17.38
C PHE A 347 -14.80 -11.51 -16.00
N GLN A 348 -14.29 -12.33 -15.08
CA GLN A 348 -14.19 -12.02 -13.66
C GLN A 348 -12.77 -11.66 -13.23
N GLY A 349 -11.80 -11.64 -14.15
CA GLY A 349 -10.38 -11.44 -13.87
C GLY A 349 -9.52 -12.67 -14.18
N GLY A 350 -8.26 -12.64 -13.78
CA GLY A 350 -7.27 -13.67 -14.13
C GLY A 350 -6.05 -13.67 -13.22
N ASP A 351 -5.09 -14.53 -13.55
CA ASP A 351 -3.78 -14.62 -12.91
C ASP A 351 -2.65 -14.17 -13.86
N THR A 352 -1.40 -14.22 -13.38
CA THR A 352 -0.20 -13.86 -14.15
C THR A 352 0.31 -14.99 -15.05
N GLU A 353 -0.38 -16.13 -15.12
CA GLU A 353 0.00 -17.30 -15.90
C GLU A 353 -0.93 -17.48 -17.13
N GLY A 354 -1.72 -16.46 -17.44
CA GLY A 354 -2.65 -16.48 -18.56
C GLY A 354 -3.90 -17.33 -18.28
N ASN A 355 -4.28 -17.57 -17.02
CA ASN A 355 -5.56 -18.20 -16.69
C ASN A 355 -6.58 -17.14 -16.26
N GLY A 356 -7.76 -17.21 -16.86
CA GLY A 356 -8.86 -16.29 -16.65
C GLY A 356 -10.05 -17.03 -16.05
N LYS A 357 -10.88 -16.32 -15.30
CA LYS A 357 -12.13 -16.87 -14.77
C LYS A 357 -13.29 -16.19 -15.45
N ILE A 358 -14.23 -16.98 -15.97
CA ILE A 358 -15.47 -16.47 -16.54
C ILE A 358 -16.68 -17.10 -15.86
N LYS A 359 -17.80 -16.38 -15.91
CA LYS A 359 -19.11 -16.86 -15.48
C LYS A 359 -20.07 -16.85 -16.66
N THR A 360 -20.76 -17.95 -16.91
CA THR A 360 -21.81 -18.02 -17.95
C THR A 360 -23.09 -17.33 -17.48
N GLU A 361 -23.97 -16.97 -18.40
CA GLU A 361 -25.27 -16.34 -18.09
C GLU A 361 -26.13 -17.17 -17.11
N GLU A 362 -26.13 -18.49 -17.25
CA GLU A 362 -26.81 -19.44 -16.36
C GLU A 362 -26.16 -19.55 -14.95
N GLY A 363 -24.98 -18.96 -14.77
CA GLY A 363 -24.30 -18.85 -13.47
C GLY A 363 -23.15 -19.82 -13.24
N THR A 364 -22.77 -20.64 -14.21
CA THR A 364 -21.62 -21.56 -14.10
C THR A 364 -20.31 -20.77 -14.19
N THR A 365 -19.45 -20.89 -13.18
CA THR A 365 -18.10 -20.29 -13.19
C THR A 365 -17.05 -21.35 -13.54
N GLY A 366 -16.15 -21.02 -14.45
CA GLY A 366 -15.04 -21.89 -14.86
C GLY A 366 -13.83 -21.08 -15.34
N TRP A 367 -12.74 -21.80 -15.59
CA TRP A 367 -11.48 -21.22 -16.02
C TRP A 367 -11.31 -21.29 -17.54
N ILE A 368 -10.66 -20.29 -18.10
CA ILE A 368 -10.14 -20.27 -19.47
C ILE A 368 -8.63 -20.05 -19.39
N GLN A 369 -7.89 -20.40 -20.43
CA GLN A 369 -6.45 -20.17 -20.51
C GLN A 369 -6.10 -19.56 -21.86
N VAL A 370 -5.24 -18.55 -21.84
CA VAL A 370 -4.58 -18.00 -23.03
C VAL A 370 -3.14 -18.45 -23.02
N LYS A 371 -2.67 -18.94 -24.16
CA LYS A 371 -1.29 -19.32 -24.35
C LYS A 371 -0.84 -18.91 -25.74
N ASP A 372 0.31 -18.23 -25.81
CA ASP A 372 0.88 -17.73 -27.07
C ASP A 372 -0.15 -16.89 -27.88
N GLY A 373 -0.98 -16.11 -27.19
CA GLY A 373 -2.05 -15.27 -27.78
C GLY A 373 -3.35 -16.00 -28.16
N HIS A 374 -3.42 -17.32 -27.97
CA HIS A 374 -4.56 -18.12 -28.40
C HIS A 374 -5.36 -18.67 -27.22
N LEU A 375 -6.68 -18.76 -27.39
CA LEU A 375 -7.58 -19.35 -26.39
C LEU A 375 -7.48 -20.88 -26.39
N ALA A 376 -7.08 -21.46 -25.27
CA ALA A 376 -6.89 -22.90 -25.11
C ALA A 376 -8.17 -23.69 -25.46
N GLY A 377 -8.03 -24.70 -26.31
CA GLY A 377 -9.16 -25.47 -26.87
C GLY A 377 -9.67 -24.94 -28.21
N THR A 378 -9.05 -23.89 -28.74
CA THR A 378 -9.26 -23.36 -30.09
C THR A 378 -7.91 -23.03 -30.76
N ASP A 379 -7.91 -22.81 -32.08
CA ASP A 379 -6.76 -22.25 -32.82
C ASP A 379 -6.96 -20.74 -33.09
N THR A 380 -7.81 -20.07 -32.29
CA THR A 380 -8.21 -18.67 -32.51
C THR A 380 -7.48 -17.74 -31.56
N ASP A 381 -7.01 -16.61 -32.08
CA ASP A 381 -6.45 -15.52 -31.30
C ASP A 381 -7.49 -15.01 -30.30
N ILE A 382 -7.07 -14.71 -29.06
CA ILE A 382 -7.97 -14.29 -27.99
C ILE A 382 -8.82 -13.07 -28.38
N TYR A 383 -8.25 -12.15 -29.16
CA TYR A 383 -8.93 -10.94 -29.63
C TYR A 383 -10.04 -11.21 -30.65
N ASP A 384 -10.01 -12.37 -31.30
CA ASP A 384 -11.03 -12.81 -32.24
C ASP A 384 -12.10 -13.70 -31.60
N CYS A 385 -11.86 -14.20 -30.37
CA CYS A 385 -12.75 -15.15 -29.69
C CYS A 385 -14.02 -14.51 -29.12
N PHE A 386 -14.01 -13.21 -28.84
CA PHE A 386 -15.07 -12.52 -28.10
C PHE A 386 -15.44 -11.17 -28.72
N GLU A 387 -16.72 -10.80 -28.64
CA GLU A 387 -17.16 -9.41 -28.74
C GLU A 387 -17.23 -8.79 -27.34
N GLY A 388 -16.90 -7.50 -27.21
CA GLY A 388 -16.96 -6.77 -25.94
C GLY A 388 -15.67 -6.76 -25.11
N LEU A 389 -14.55 -7.23 -25.68
CA LEU A 389 -13.24 -7.08 -25.06
C LEU A 389 -12.87 -5.60 -24.90
N LEU A 390 -12.32 -5.24 -23.74
CA LEU A 390 -11.71 -3.93 -23.54
C LEU A 390 -10.30 -3.95 -24.13
N LEU A 391 -10.18 -3.64 -25.42
CA LEU A 391 -8.88 -3.57 -26.09
C LEU A 391 -8.36 -2.14 -26.08
N TYR A 392 -7.03 -1.99 -26.10
CA TYR A 392 -6.41 -0.69 -26.33
C TYR A 392 -6.97 -0.03 -27.60
N GLY A 393 -7.25 1.27 -27.51
CA GLY A 393 -7.58 2.14 -28.64
C GLY A 393 -6.39 2.96 -29.08
#